data_AF-A0A9D4MEF5-F1
#
_entry.id   AF-A0A9D4MEF5-F1
#
_cell.length_a   1.000
_cell.length_b   1.000
_cell.length_c   1.000
_cell.angle_alpha   90.00
_cell.angle_beta   90.00
_cell.angle_gamma   90.00
#
_symmetry.space_group_name_H-M   'P 1'
#
loop_
_entity.id
_entity.type
_entity.pdbx_description
1 polymer ?
#
loop_
_entity_poly.entity_id
_entity_poly.type
_entity_poly.pdbx_seq_one_letter_code
_entity_poly.pdbx_strand_id
1 'polypeptide(L)'
;MATAAESANSSGQYNSNDILKEVRHFIHGASHKVLSLRQRETLSQSALVLLRNLPTARYAVLEYIANVFDEAVNNYLVEIDVGQGVSDGSSQAMESFLHDACGILHGFLQTNYSAWAPIISTWSLELLGHISSKYSDRRCVPQRGSLMELLQLWLTCKPTKLLIEVATQCFSGIVSAEAATYVDALLEASVKFSPHFDWVVAHIGSAFPKVIITRVLLCGIKDYSQHGMSAPVESRDTKIPKMGSVVGILGHLANKHGHYIRDALIKLFQEGLEEPPSSMKPPMLPFLLQLASMSTLLLQILAAYLVQKLSASVLNQLHNQLKPWVKNYPGEFKSMMSLVVHLVIQNDTGADKVLDFLFHNATLEQVGASENTELPLPEIQNTCAMLIDQVLDETQMQVYRRAGQEVSAELPYLGALSTSLPTLTKQLLMSSGKRSKWQQRLICYIILYKGPKVGAEILAYILSHAETQDQTRGG
;
A
#
# COMPACT_ATOMS: atom_id res chain seq x y z
N MET A 1 42.77 -21.44 -45.84
CA MET A 1 41.54 -21.39 -46.66
C MET A 1 40.37 -21.21 -45.70
N ALA A 2 39.91 -19.98 -45.56
CA ALA A 2 38.83 -19.56 -44.69
C ALA A 2 37.83 -18.75 -45.52
N THR A 3 36.58 -19.15 -45.47
CA THR A 3 35.35 -18.45 -45.91
C THR A 3 34.22 -19.11 -45.08
N ALA A 4 33.17 -18.47 -44.58
CA ALA A 4 32.68 -17.10 -44.70
C ALA A 4 31.87 -16.78 -43.43
N ALA A 5 32.03 -15.57 -42.91
CA ALA A 5 31.13 -14.95 -41.95
C ALA A 5 31.00 -13.48 -42.36
N GLU A 6 29.98 -13.19 -43.16
CA GLU A 6 29.51 -11.83 -43.44
C GLU A 6 28.16 -11.65 -42.79
N SER A 7 28.17 -11.17 -41.55
CA SER A 7 27.02 -10.52 -40.91
C SER A 7 27.22 -9.01 -41.04
N ALA A 8 26.42 -8.39 -41.89
CA ALA A 8 26.40 -6.94 -42.12
C ALA A 8 25.99 -6.19 -40.83
N ASN A 9 26.95 -5.47 -40.25
CA ASN A 9 26.73 -4.51 -39.19
C ASN A 9 26.72 -3.11 -39.83
N SER A 10 25.55 -2.61 -40.23
CA SER A 10 25.40 -1.31 -40.88
C SER A 10 25.18 -0.19 -39.85
N SER A 11 26.24 0.21 -39.16
CA SER A 11 26.31 1.51 -38.48
C SER A 11 26.74 2.57 -39.48
N GLY A 12 25.79 3.06 -40.30
CA GLY A 12 26.04 4.18 -41.21
C GLY A 12 26.24 5.48 -40.42
N GLN A 13 27.41 6.11 -40.55
CA GLN A 13 27.63 7.49 -40.13
C GLN A 13 26.72 8.39 -40.96
N TYR A 14 25.70 8.99 -40.34
CA TYR A 14 24.87 10.01 -40.99
C TYR A 14 25.72 11.26 -41.22
N ASN A 15 25.77 11.74 -42.48
CA ASN A 15 26.47 12.98 -42.81
C ASN A 15 25.76 14.19 -42.17
N SER A 16 26.52 15.21 -41.78
CA SER A 16 26.00 16.44 -41.14
C SER A 16 24.90 17.14 -41.97
N ASN A 17 25.03 17.12 -43.30
CA ASN A 17 24.04 17.67 -44.21
C ASN A 17 22.72 16.90 -44.21
N ASP A 18 22.74 15.61 -43.92
CA ASP A 18 21.53 14.79 -43.85
C ASP A 18 20.81 14.98 -42.52
N ILE A 19 21.54 15.08 -41.41
CA ILE A 19 20.96 15.47 -40.10
C ILE A 19 20.28 16.85 -40.20
N LEU A 20 20.89 17.81 -40.90
CA LEU A 20 20.32 19.15 -41.05
C LEU A 20 19.02 19.15 -41.87
N LYS A 21 18.91 18.28 -42.89
CA LYS A 21 17.66 18.07 -43.62
C LYS A 21 16.58 17.49 -42.70
N GLU A 22 16.93 16.50 -41.88
CA GLU A 22 16.01 15.92 -40.91
C GLU A 22 15.52 16.95 -39.89
N VAL A 23 16.42 17.79 -39.36
CA VAL A 23 16.03 18.88 -38.44
C VAL A 23 15.03 19.84 -39.10
N ARG A 24 15.30 20.28 -40.34
CA ARG A 24 14.39 21.17 -41.07
C ARG A 24 13.04 20.51 -41.34
N HIS A 25 13.05 19.23 -41.72
CA HIS A 25 11.85 18.45 -41.95
C HIS A 25 11.03 18.32 -40.67
N PHE A 26 11.67 17.98 -39.55
CA PHE A 26 11.03 17.84 -38.26
C PHE A 26 10.40 19.15 -37.77
N ILE A 27 11.15 20.26 -37.81
CA ILE A 27 10.63 21.58 -37.38
C ILE A 27 9.44 22.00 -38.26
N HIS A 28 9.55 21.81 -39.58
CA HIS A 28 8.47 22.17 -40.49
C HIS A 28 7.23 21.30 -40.24
N GLY A 29 7.40 19.98 -40.12
CA GLY A 29 6.30 19.04 -39.89
C GLY A 29 5.63 19.23 -38.53
N ALA A 30 6.40 19.41 -37.45
CA ALA A 30 5.87 19.61 -36.10
C ALA A 30 5.12 20.94 -35.92
N SER A 31 5.34 21.91 -36.82
CA SER A 31 4.64 23.20 -36.79
C SER A 31 3.21 23.14 -37.38
N HIS A 32 2.87 22.08 -38.12
CA HIS A 32 1.56 21.94 -38.76
C HIS A 32 0.57 21.17 -37.88
N LYS A 33 -0.65 21.72 -37.71
CA LYS A 33 -1.71 21.10 -36.89
C LYS A 33 -2.38 19.89 -37.54
N VAL A 34 -2.36 19.79 -38.86
CA VAL A 34 -3.01 18.72 -39.63
C VAL A 34 -2.02 18.21 -40.67
N LEU A 35 -1.65 16.95 -40.56
CA LEU A 35 -0.76 16.25 -41.48
C LEU A 35 -1.51 15.09 -42.12
N SER A 36 -1.27 14.83 -43.41
CA SER A 36 -1.71 13.58 -44.04
C SER A 36 -0.96 12.38 -43.43
N LEU A 37 -1.53 11.17 -43.55
CA LEU A 37 -0.93 9.94 -43.01
C LEU A 37 0.53 9.76 -43.46
N ARG A 38 0.79 9.94 -44.76
CA ARG A 38 2.14 9.84 -45.33
C ARG A 38 3.12 10.87 -44.75
N GLN A 39 2.66 12.10 -44.51
CA GLN A 39 3.49 13.15 -43.90
C GLN A 39 3.78 12.86 -42.43
N ARG A 40 2.83 12.26 -41.72
CA ARG A 40 3.01 11.81 -40.34
C ARG A 40 4.04 10.69 -40.24
N GLU A 41 3.99 9.72 -41.15
CA GLU A 41 4.97 8.64 -41.22
C GLU A 41 6.39 9.17 -41.48
N THR A 42 6.56 10.09 -42.44
CA THR A 42 7.89 10.69 -42.72
C THR A 42 8.39 11.54 -41.56
N LEU A 43 7.49 12.28 -40.89
CA LEU A 43 7.84 13.07 -39.70
C LEU A 43 8.29 12.17 -38.54
N SER A 44 7.57 11.06 -38.31
CA SER A 44 7.91 10.04 -37.33
C SER A 44 9.27 9.38 -37.62
N GLN A 45 9.55 9.04 -38.88
CA GLN A 45 10.88 8.53 -39.26
C GLN A 45 11.99 9.56 -38.98
N SER A 46 11.76 10.82 -39.34
CA SER A 46 12.69 11.93 -39.06
C SER A 46 12.95 12.08 -37.56
N ALA A 47 11.90 12.01 -36.74
CA ALA A 47 12.00 12.04 -35.28
C ALA A 47 12.88 10.90 -34.73
N LEU A 48 12.74 9.66 -35.22
CA LEU A 48 13.59 8.54 -34.80
C LEU A 48 15.07 8.76 -35.16
N VAL A 49 15.34 9.29 -36.36
CA VAL A 49 16.71 9.61 -36.80
C VAL A 49 17.33 10.68 -35.91
N LEU A 50 16.57 11.73 -35.57
CA LEU A 50 17.04 12.80 -34.69
C LEU A 50 17.24 12.31 -33.24
N LEU A 51 16.33 11.50 -32.71
CA LEU A 51 16.46 10.91 -31.37
C LEU A 51 17.79 10.16 -31.24
N ARG A 52 18.11 9.32 -32.23
CA ARG A 52 19.31 8.48 -32.26
C ARG A 52 20.59 9.31 -32.41
N ASN A 53 20.59 10.27 -33.34
CA ASN A 53 21.84 10.86 -33.84
C ASN A 53 22.11 12.30 -33.37
N LEU A 54 21.13 13.03 -32.84
CA LEU A 54 21.28 14.45 -32.47
C LEU A 54 20.89 14.71 -31.00
N PRO A 55 21.85 14.75 -30.06
CA PRO A 55 21.59 14.95 -28.63
C PRO A 55 20.75 16.18 -28.29
N THR A 56 20.98 17.29 -29.00
CA THR A 56 20.30 18.58 -28.75
C THR A 56 18.83 18.57 -29.18
N ALA A 57 18.41 17.65 -30.05
CA ALA A 57 17.02 17.53 -30.49
C ALA A 57 16.17 16.61 -29.60
N ARG A 58 16.80 15.84 -28.69
CA ARG A 58 16.12 14.76 -27.95
C ARG A 58 14.94 15.24 -27.11
N TYR A 59 15.03 16.39 -26.46
CA TYR A 59 13.91 16.94 -25.67
C TYR A 59 12.69 17.25 -26.55
N ALA A 60 12.89 17.94 -27.67
CA ALA A 60 11.81 18.26 -28.60
C ALA A 60 11.21 16.99 -29.24
N VAL A 61 12.05 15.99 -29.53
CA VAL A 61 11.58 14.70 -30.05
C VAL A 61 10.81 13.92 -28.99
N LEU A 62 11.24 13.91 -27.73
CA LEU A 62 10.52 13.27 -26.62
C LEU A 62 9.16 13.92 -26.35
N GLU A 63 9.06 15.25 -26.51
CA GLU A 63 7.78 15.97 -26.46
C GLU A 63 6.86 15.58 -27.62
N TYR A 64 7.39 15.46 -28.84
CA TYR A 64 6.63 14.93 -29.97
C TYR A 64 6.13 13.50 -29.71
N ILE A 65 7.01 12.61 -29.23
CA ILE A 65 6.65 11.23 -28.87
C ILE A 65 5.56 11.21 -27.78
N ALA A 66 5.63 12.10 -26.79
CA ALA A 66 4.61 12.23 -25.74
C ALA A 66 3.23 12.58 -26.33
N ASN A 67 3.17 13.48 -27.31
CA ASN A 67 1.93 13.82 -28.01
C ASN A 67 1.39 12.62 -28.82
N VAL A 68 2.26 11.83 -29.45
CA VAL A 68 1.86 10.61 -30.17
C VAL A 68 1.33 9.54 -29.22
N PHE A 69 1.93 9.39 -28.02
CA PHE A 69 1.37 8.52 -26.97
C PHE A 69 -0.03 8.96 -26.55
N ASP A 70 -0.22 10.26 -26.28
CA ASP A 70 -1.52 10.82 -25.90
C ASP A 70 -2.58 10.59 -26.98
N GLU A 71 -2.26 10.83 -28.26
CA GLU A 71 -3.16 10.56 -29.40
C GLU A 71 -3.50 9.06 -29.51
N ALA A 72 -2.51 8.18 -29.41
CA ALA A 72 -2.73 6.73 -29.50
C ALA A 72 -3.61 6.20 -28.34
N VAL A 73 -3.40 6.70 -27.12
CA VAL A 73 -4.25 6.37 -25.97
C VAL A 73 -5.67 6.89 -26.15
N ASN A 74 -5.82 8.13 -26.62
CA ASN A 74 -7.13 8.70 -26.91
C ASN A 74 -7.91 7.83 -27.90
N ASN A 75 -7.26 7.40 -28.98
CA ASN A 75 -7.88 6.56 -30.01
C ASN A 75 -8.35 5.23 -29.42
N TYR A 76 -7.50 4.57 -28.63
CA TYR A 76 -7.88 3.34 -27.92
C TYR A 76 -9.10 3.53 -27.00
N LEU A 77 -9.15 4.61 -26.21
CA LEU A 77 -10.29 4.87 -25.33
C LEU A 77 -11.58 5.18 -26.11
N VAL A 78 -11.47 5.88 -27.25
CA VAL A 78 -12.62 6.13 -28.14
C VAL A 78 -13.10 4.82 -28.78
N GLU A 79 -12.21 3.93 -29.19
CA GLU A 79 -12.57 2.60 -29.72
C GLU A 79 -13.36 1.78 -28.68
N ILE A 80 -12.96 1.84 -27.40
CA ILE A 80 -13.71 1.22 -26.30
C ILE A 80 -15.10 1.85 -26.15
N ASP A 81 -15.20 3.18 -26.16
CA ASP A 81 -16.48 3.90 -25.97
C ASP A 81 -17.46 3.63 -27.13
N VAL A 82 -16.96 3.49 -28.36
CA VAL A 82 -17.77 3.28 -29.58
C VAL A 82 -18.08 1.79 -29.82
N GLY A 83 -17.34 0.87 -29.19
CA GLY A 83 -17.56 -0.57 -29.30
C GLY A 83 -17.23 -1.15 -30.67
N GLN A 84 -16.46 -0.43 -31.50
CA GLN A 84 -16.04 -0.86 -32.84
C GLN A 84 -14.54 -1.17 -32.85
N GLY A 85 -14.19 -2.45 -33.04
CA GLY A 85 -12.81 -2.92 -33.16
C GLY A 85 -12.18 -2.72 -34.54
N VAL A 86 -12.57 -1.68 -35.29
CA VAL A 86 -11.99 -1.41 -36.60
C VAL A 86 -10.71 -0.60 -36.41
N SER A 87 -9.59 -1.31 -36.25
CA SER A 87 -8.27 -0.72 -36.20
C SER A 87 -7.95 -0.06 -37.55
N ASP A 88 -8.03 1.26 -37.61
CA ASP A 88 -7.64 2.04 -38.78
C ASP A 88 -6.11 1.94 -39.01
N GLY A 89 -5.67 1.99 -40.26
CA GLY A 89 -4.25 1.87 -40.62
C GLY A 89 -3.37 2.95 -39.97
N SER A 90 -3.97 4.09 -39.61
CA SER A 90 -3.34 5.17 -38.85
C SER A 90 -2.93 4.74 -37.43
N SER A 91 -3.75 3.93 -36.75
CA SER A 91 -3.50 3.42 -35.40
C SER A 91 -2.33 2.45 -35.39
N GLN A 92 -2.26 1.55 -36.38
CA GLN A 92 -1.16 0.59 -36.52
C GLN A 92 0.19 1.27 -36.83
N ALA A 93 0.19 2.30 -37.68
CA ALA A 93 1.40 3.07 -37.98
C ALA A 93 1.93 3.81 -36.73
N MET A 94 1.03 4.36 -35.90
CA MET A 94 1.39 5.00 -34.64
C MET A 94 1.96 3.98 -33.63
N GLU A 95 1.33 2.81 -33.48
CA GLU A 95 1.84 1.75 -32.61
C GLU A 95 3.24 1.28 -33.03
N SER A 96 3.48 1.09 -34.33
CA SER A 96 4.80 0.71 -34.86
C SER A 96 5.86 1.77 -34.55
N PHE A 97 5.55 3.04 -34.75
CA PHE A 97 6.46 4.14 -34.41
C PHE A 97 6.78 4.19 -32.92
N LEU A 98 5.77 4.03 -32.05
CA LEU A 98 5.97 4.04 -30.60
C LEU A 98 6.84 2.86 -30.15
N HIS A 99 6.64 1.68 -30.73
CA HIS A 99 7.49 0.51 -30.49
C HIS A 99 8.94 0.79 -30.87
N ASP A 100 9.20 1.36 -32.05
CA ASP A 100 10.56 1.70 -32.49
C ASP A 100 11.21 2.79 -31.61
N ALA A 101 10.44 3.81 -31.23
CA ALA A 101 10.90 4.85 -30.32
C ALA A 101 11.29 4.27 -28.94
N CYS A 102 10.45 3.43 -28.36
CA CYS A 102 10.74 2.71 -27.11
C CYS A 102 11.98 1.80 -27.26
N GLY A 103 12.17 1.16 -28.42
CA GLY A 103 13.37 0.39 -28.73
C GLY A 103 14.65 1.22 -28.71
N ILE A 104 14.61 2.45 -29.24
CA ILE A 104 15.75 3.39 -29.17
C ILE A 104 16.03 3.79 -27.72
N LEU A 105 15.00 4.10 -26.94
CA LEU A 105 15.15 4.45 -25.51
C LEU A 105 15.75 3.28 -24.71
N HIS A 106 15.33 2.05 -24.99
CA HIS A 106 15.96 0.87 -24.42
C HIS A 106 17.45 0.77 -24.79
N GLY A 107 17.79 1.02 -26.06
CA GLY A 107 19.19 1.07 -26.50
C GLY A 107 20.03 2.12 -25.76
N PHE A 108 19.46 3.27 -25.39
CA PHE A 108 20.12 4.26 -24.55
C PHE A 108 20.43 3.73 -23.15
N LEU A 109 19.49 3.02 -22.51
CA LEU A 109 19.71 2.38 -21.21
C LEU A 109 20.83 1.33 -21.27
N GLN A 110 20.94 0.57 -22.36
CA GLN A 110 22.00 -0.43 -22.54
C GLN A 110 23.38 0.19 -22.77
N THR A 111 23.46 1.39 -23.36
CA THR A 111 24.74 2.04 -23.68
C THR A 111 25.29 2.87 -22.53
N ASN A 112 24.44 3.60 -21.82
CA ASN A 112 24.85 4.39 -20.66
C ASN A 112 23.68 4.53 -19.67
N TYR A 113 23.49 3.51 -18.84
CA TYR A 113 22.37 3.43 -17.91
C TYR A 113 22.31 4.64 -16.96
N SER A 114 23.42 5.02 -16.32
CA SER A 114 23.43 6.06 -15.28
C SER A 114 23.06 7.45 -15.80
N ALA A 115 23.44 7.77 -17.04
CA ALA A 115 23.07 9.03 -17.67
C ALA A 115 21.61 9.05 -18.16
N TRP A 116 21.11 7.93 -18.69
CA TRP A 116 19.82 7.88 -19.36
C TRP A 116 18.65 7.49 -18.46
N ALA A 117 18.86 6.61 -17.49
CA ALA A 117 17.79 6.12 -16.62
C ALA A 117 17.04 7.26 -15.91
N PRO A 118 17.69 8.28 -15.32
CA PRO A 118 16.98 9.40 -14.68
C PRO A 118 16.11 10.21 -15.66
N ILE A 119 16.62 10.47 -16.87
CA ILE A 119 15.91 11.26 -17.88
C ILE A 119 14.70 10.50 -18.38
N ILE A 120 14.89 9.23 -18.74
CA ILE A 120 13.84 8.38 -19.30
C ILE A 120 12.81 8.04 -18.23
N SER A 121 13.21 7.78 -16.98
CA SER A 121 12.27 7.53 -15.89
C SER A 121 11.40 8.74 -15.62
N THR A 122 11.98 9.94 -15.49
CA THR A 122 11.19 11.15 -15.19
C THR A 122 10.22 11.44 -16.33
N TRP A 123 10.69 11.42 -17.57
CA TRP A 123 9.82 11.64 -18.73
C TRP A 123 8.68 10.61 -18.83
N SER A 124 8.99 9.32 -18.71
CA SER A 124 7.97 8.26 -18.86
C SER A 124 6.96 8.27 -17.71
N LEU A 125 7.41 8.49 -16.46
CA LEU A 125 6.53 8.55 -15.29
C LEU A 125 5.65 9.81 -15.30
N GLU A 126 6.20 10.96 -15.69
CA GLU A 126 5.39 12.17 -15.87
C GLU A 126 4.35 12.00 -16.97
N LEU A 127 4.72 11.42 -18.11
CA LEU A 127 3.79 11.16 -19.20
C LEU A 127 2.68 10.19 -18.80
N LEU A 128 3.01 9.09 -18.12
CA LEU A 128 2.02 8.16 -17.55
C LEU A 128 1.07 8.86 -16.58
N GLY A 129 1.60 9.75 -15.74
CA GLY A 129 0.82 10.58 -14.82
C GLY A 129 -0.14 11.50 -15.55
N HIS A 130 0.35 12.24 -16.53
CA HIS A 130 -0.46 13.15 -17.36
C HIS A 130 -1.56 12.41 -18.12
N ILE A 131 -1.25 11.28 -18.76
CA ILE A 131 -2.25 10.45 -19.45
C ILE A 131 -3.30 9.96 -18.46
N SER A 132 -2.87 9.38 -17.33
CA SER A 132 -3.80 8.81 -16.34
C SER A 132 -4.72 9.86 -15.74
N SER A 133 -4.22 11.05 -15.45
CA SER A 133 -5.03 12.16 -14.92
C SER A 133 -5.89 12.84 -15.98
N LYS A 134 -5.43 12.95 -17.23
CA LYS A 134 -6.20 13.60 -18.30
C LYS A 134 -7.45 12.82 -18.67
N TYR A 135 -7.36 11.49 -18.66
CA TYR A 135 -8.45 10.61 -19.07
C TYR A 135 -9.27 10.06 -17.91
N SER A 136 -8.98 10.43 -16.65
CA SER A 136 -9.64 9.88 -15.47
C SER A 136 -11.15 10.08 -15.44
N ASP A 137 -11.63 11.20 -16.00
CA ASP A 137 -13.05 11.56 -16.03
C ASP A 137 -13.84 10.88 -17.16
N ARG A 138 -13.19 10.04 -17.99
CA ARG A 138 -13.88 9.30 -19.05
C ARG A 138 -14.75 8.19 -18.49
N ARG A 139 -15.86 7.92 -19.19
CA ARG A 139 -16.84 6.89 -18.79
C ARG A 139 -16.27 5.49 -18.79
N CYS A 140 -15.39 5.17 -19.73
CA CYS A 140 -14.71 3.88 -19.82
C CYS A 140 -13.61 3.68 -18.75
N VAL A 141 -13.23 4.74 -18.02
CA VAL A 141 -12.21 4.66 -16.96
C VAL A 141 -12.89 4.43 -15.61
N PRO A 142 -12.51 3.37 -14.86
CA PRO A 142 -13.05 3.11 -13.52
C PRO A 142 -12.83 4.30 -12.58
N GLN A 143 -13.92 4.92 -12.15
CA GLN A 143 -13.91 6.19 -11.42
C GLN A 143 -13.41 6.05 -9.97
N ARG A 144 -13.73 4.94 -9.28
CA ARG A 144 -13.48 4.79 -7.83
C ARG A 144 -13.40 3.32 -7.40
N GLY A 145 -12.20 2.84 -7.07
CA GLY A 145 -12.05 1.78 -6.07
C GLY A 145 -11.34 0.49 -6.49
N SER A 146 -11.31 0.13 -7.78
CA SER A 146 -10.62 -1.08 -8.22
C SER A 146 -9.32 -0.75 -8.93
N LEU A 147 -8.25 -0.61 -8.15
CA LEU A 147 -6.87 -0.50 -8.67
C LEU A 147 -6.56 -1.61 -9.69
N MET A 148 -7.16 -2.78 -9.50
CA MET A 148 -7.05 -3.91 -10.42
C MET A 148 -7.69 -3.63 -11.79
N GLU A 149 -8.88 -3.02 -11.84
CA GLU A 149 -9.52 -2.67 -13.10
C GLU A 149 -8.75 -1.58 -13.84
N LEU A 150 -8.21 -0.59 -13.13
CA LEU A 150 -7.31 0.42 -13.72
C LEU A 150 -6.06 -0.22 -14.31
N LEU A 151 -5.41 -1.12 -13.56
CA LEU A 151 -4.28 -1.90 -14.05
C LEU A 151 -4.65 -2.67 -15.33
N GLN A 152 -5.80 -3.35 -15.33
CA GLN A 152 -6.24 -4.12 -16.49
C GLN A 152 -6.49 -3.24 -17.71
N LEU A 153 -7.16 -2.09 -17.54
CA LEU A 153 -7.42 -1.14 -18.62
C LEU A 153 -6.11 -0.64 -19.24
N TRP A 154 -5.21 -0.10 -18.41
CA TRP A 154 -3.97 0.52 -18.87
C TRP A 154 -2.94 -0.47 -19.39
N LEU A 155 -2.92 -1.71 -18.90
CA LEU A 155 -2.04 -2.75 -19.44
C LEU A 155 -2.59 -3.42 -20.71
N THR A 156 -3.88 -3.29 -21.00
CA THR A 156 -4.47 -3.74 -22.28
C THR A 156 -4.28 -2.71 -23.39
N CYS A 157 -4.22 -1.42 -23.03
CA CYS A 157 -3.85 -0.34 -23.94
C CYS A 157 -2.36 -0.46 -24.33
N LYS A 158 -2.07 -0.81 -25.58
CA LYS A 158 -0.67 -1.06 -26.03
C LYS A 158 0.27 0.13 -25.84
N PRO A 159 -0.12 1.39 -26.15
CA PRO A 159 0.74 2.54 -25.90
C PRO A 159 1.16 2.67 -24.43
N THR A 160 0.21 2.63 -23.49
CA THR A 160 0.55 2.71 -22.06
C THR A 160 1.34 1.50 -21.57
N LYS A 161 1.10 0.31 -22.13
CA LYS A 161 1.90 -0.89 -21.88
C LYS A 161 3.37 -0.71 -22.31
N LEU A 162 3.62 -0.21 -23.51
CA LEU A 162 4.99 0.08 -23.98
C LEU A 162 5.67 1.12 -23.10
N LEU A 163 4.93 2.16 -22.71
CA LEU A 163 5.47 3.24 -21.88
C LEU A 163 5.83 2.78 -20.47
N ILE A 164 4.96 1.97 -19.81
CA ILE A 164 5.26 1.41 -18.49
C ILE A 164 6.41 0.39 -18.54
N GLU A 165 6.57 -0.35 -19.64
CA GLU A 165 7.72 -1.25 -19.83
C GLU A 165 9.04 -0.48 -19.87
N VAL A 166 9.11 0.64 -20.62
CA VAL A 166 10.27 1.53 -20.62
C VAL A 166 10.52 2.11 -19.22
N ALA A 167 9.48 2.58 -18.54
CA ALA A 167 9.60 3.10 -17.18
C ALA A 167 10.16 2.02 -16.23
N THR A 168 9.62 0.79 -16.29
CA THR A 168 10.02 -0.34 -15.44
C THR A 168 11.47 -0.77 -15.68
N GLN A 169 11.97 -0.68 -16.92
CA GLN A 169 13.37 -0.96 -17.24
C GLN A 169 14.35 0.02 -16.57
N CYS A 170 13.94 1.29 -16.34
CA CYS A 170 14.75 2.23 -15.57
C CYS A 170 14.93 1.82 -14.09
N PHE A 171 14.19 0.81 -13.62
CA PHE A 171 14.34 0.24 -12.27
C PHE A 171 15.12 -1.08 -12.27
N SER A 172 15.54 -1.65 -13.41
CA SER A 172 16.29 -2.91 -13.38
C SER A 172 17.68 -2.77 -12.72
N GLY A 173 18.23 -1.57 -12.68
CA GLY A 173 19.48 -1.22 -12.01
C GLY A 173 19.36 -0.85 -10.52
N ILE A 174 18.24 -1.17 -9.85
CA ILE A 174 17.91 -0.74 -8.47
C ILE A 174 18.90 -1.18 -7.38
N VAL A 175 19.91 -1.97 -7.75
CA VAL A 175 21.00 -2.42 -6.88
C VAL A 175 22.12 -1.38 -6.75
N SER A 176 22.18 -0.37 -7.62
CA SER A 176 23.20 0.70 -7.55
C SER A 176 22.78 1.85 -6.63
N ALA A 177 23.75 2.59 -6.09
CA ALA A 177 23.50 3.79 -5.26
C ALA A 177 22.69 4.89 -5.99
N GLU A 178 22.63 4.83 -7.32
CA GLU A 178 21.88 5.73 -8.20
C GLU A 178 20.37 5.41 -8.24
N ALA A 179 19.95 4.32 -7.58
CA ALA A 179 18.55 3.92 -7.46
C ALA A 179 17.64 4.94 -6.78
N ALA A 180 18.23 5.88 -6.02
CA ALA A 180 17.47 6.94 -5.38
C ALA A 180 16.74 7.83 -6.40
N THR A 181 17.38 8.22 -7.51
CA THR A 181 16.86 9.28 -8.39
C THR A 181 15.57 8.92 -9.11
N TYR A 182 15.48 7.74 -9.70
CA TYR A 182 14.27 7.31 -10.42
C TYR A 182 13.18 6.79 -9.46
N VAL A 183 13.54 6.30 -8.27
CA VAL A 183 12.58 6.05 -7.19
C VAL A 183 11.97 7.36 -6.69
N ASP A 184 12.77 8.41 -6.52
CA ASP A 184 12.28 9.73 -6.12
C ASP A 184 11.36 10.31 -7.20
N ALA A 185 11.72 10.18 -8.48
CA ALA A 185 10.82 10.57 -9.59
C ALA A 185 9.46 9.84 -9.57
N LEU A 186 9.45 8.53 -9.26
CA LEU A 186 8.21 7.76 -9.09
C LEU A 186 7.38 8.26 -7.91
N LEU A 187 8.02 8.57 -6.79
CA LEU A 187 7.34 9.09 -5.62
C LEU A 187 6.79 10.49 -5.85
N GLU A 188 7.56 11.37 -6.51
CA GLU A 188 7.11 12.71 -6.91
C GLU A 188 5.90 12.63 -7.85
N ALA A 189 5.96 11.78 -8.88
CA ALA A 189 4.84 11.51 -9.76
C ALA A 189 3.63 10.96 -8.99
N SER A 190 3.84 10.04 -8.03
CA SER A 190 2.76 9.52 -7.19
C SER A 190 2.10 10.63 -6.36
N VAL A 191 2.87 11.54 -5.78
CA VAL A 191 2.31 12.66 -5.00
C VAL A 191 1.53 13.63 -5.89
N LYS A 192 1.97 13.82 -7.13
CA LYS A 192 1.39 14.75 -8.10
C LYS A 192 0.11 14.23 -8.77
N PHE A 193 0.07 12.93 -9.12
CA PHE A 193 -0.95 12.36 -10.00
C PHE A 193 -1.85 11.29 -9.33
N SER A 194 -1.62 10.96 -8.06
CA SER A 194 -2.51 10.08 -7.30
C SER A 194 -3.93 10.67 -7.17
N PRO A 195 -5.00 9.85 -7.23
CA PRO A 195 -4.99 8.38 -7.27
C PRO A 195 -4.83 7.78 -8.67
N HIS A 196 -4.91 8.59 -9.72
CA HIS A 196 -4.94 8.10 -11.10
C HIS A 196 -3.64 7.42 -11.53
N PHE A 197 -2.55 7.70 -10.83
CA PHE A 197 -1.24 7.10 -11.05
C PHE A 197 -0.93 5.86 -10.19
N ASP A 198 -1.80 5.50 -9.24
CA ASP A 198 -1.53 4.43 -8.28
C ASP A 198 -1.27 3.07 -8.97
N TRP A 199 -1.86 2.84 -10.15
CA TRP A 199 -1.65 1.64 -10.95
C TRP A 199 -0.20 1.51 -11.44
N VAL A 200 0.48 2.63 -11.75
CA VAL A 200 1.90 2.65 -12.14
C VAL A 200 2.76 2.19 -10.98
N VAL A 201 2.51 2.75 -9.78
CA VAL A 201 3.23 2.40 -8.56
C VAL A 201 2.99 0.94 -8.19
N ALA A 202 1.76 0.44 -8.34
CA ALA A 202 1.42 -0.96 -8.10
C ALA A 202 2.08 -1.92 -9.11
N HIS A 203 2.14 -1.55 -10.39
CA HIS A 203 2.80 -2.33 -11.43
C HIS A 203 4.31 -2.43 -11.18
N ILE A 204 5.00 -1.29 -11.03
CA ILE A 204 6.44 -1.25 -10.75
C ILE A 204 6.73 -1.89 -9.39
N GLY A 205 5.87 -1.69 -8.39
CA GLY A 205 5.96 -2.34 -7.09
C GLY A 205 5.83 -3.86 -7.14
N SER A 206 5.14 -4.42 -8.14
CA SER A 206 5.10 -5.87 -8.34
C SER A 206 6.43 -6.41 -8.88
N ALA A 207 7.17 -5.62 -9.66
CA ALA A 207 8.51 -5.97 -10.14
C ALA A 207 9.60 -5.74 -9.08
N PHE A 208 9.46 -4.69 -8.27
CA PHE A 208 10.46 -4.26 -7.27
C PHE A 208 9.88 -4.07 -5.86
N PRO A 209 9.26 -5.11 -5.27
CA PRO A 209 8.40 -4.98 -4.09
C PRO A 209 9.13 -4.42 -2.87
N LYS A 210 10.33 -4.91 -2.55
CA LYS A 210 11.08 -4.48 -1.36
C LYS A 210 11.31 -2.97 -1.32
N VAL A 211 11.74 -2.38 -2.45
CA VAL A 211 12.07 -0.96 -2.53
C VAL A 211 10.81 -0.11 -2.55
N ILE A 212 9.85 -0.46 -3.40
CA ILE A 212 8.63 0.33 -3.58
C ILE A 212 7.76 0.31 -2.33
N ILE A 213 7.55 -0.85 -1.68
CA ILE A 213 6.76 -0.95 -0.44
C ILE A 213 7.33 -0.04 0.65
N THR A 214 8.65 -0.11 0.89
CA THR A 214 9.32 0.72 1.89
C THR A 214 9.12 2.21 1.59
N ARG A 215 9.25 2.61 0.33
CA ARG A 215 9.16 4.00 -0.10
C ARG A 215 7.74 4.54 -0.08
N VAL A 216 6.74 3.74 -0.46
CA VAL A 216 5.31 4.07 -0.36
C VAL A 216 4.92 4.32 1.10
N LEU A 217 5.39 3.46 2.02
CA LEU A 217 5.14 3.66 3.45
C LEU A 217 5.80 4.93 4.00
N LEU A 218 7.07 5.19 3.65
CA LEU A 218 7.77 6.42 4.05
C LEU A 218 7.09 7.69 3.49
N CYS A 219 6.61 7.63 2.24
CA CYS A 219 5.84 8.71 1.64
C CYS A 219 4.54 8.95 2.41
N GLY A 220 3.82 7.86 2.75
CA GLY A 220 2.62 7.91 3.59
C GLY A 220 2.87 8.53 4.96
N ILE A 221 3.97 8.16 5.63
CA ILE A 221 4.36 8.74 6.94
C ILE A 221 4.63 10.24 6.81
N LYS A 222 5.38 10.66 5.79
CA LYS A 222 5.71 12.07 5.54
C LYS A 222 4.43 12.89 5.34
N ASP A 223 3.51 12.38 4.53
CA ASP A 223 2.23 13.04 4.27
C ASP A 223 1.34 13.10 5.52
N TYR A 224 1.25 11.99 6.26
CA TYR A 224 0.52 11.89 7.52
C TYR A 224 1.10 12.81 8.61
N SER A 225 2.42 13.01 8.64
CA SER A 225 3.06 13.97 9.55
C SER A 225 2.69 15.42 9.21
N GLN A 226 2.59 15.74 7.92
CA GLN A 226 2.29 17.09 7.44
C GLN A 226 0.81 17.47 7.55
N HIS A 227 -0.11 16.50 7.45
CA HIS A 227 -1.56 16.75 7.39
C HIS A 227 -2.37 16.08 8.51
N GLY A 228 -1.84 15.04 9.15
CA GLY A 228 -2.56 14.19 10.10
C GLY A 228 -2.57 14.71 11.55
N MET A 229 -1.68 15.65 11.91
CA MET A 229 -1.48 16.07 13.30
C MET A 229 -2.08 17.46 13.61
N SER A 230 -2.43 18.29 12.61
CA SER A 230 -2.88 19.68 12.88
C SER A 230 -3.73 20.34 11.78
N ALA A 231 -4.28 19.61 10.81
CA ALA A 231 -5.03 20.25 9.73
C ALA A 231 -6.44 20.72 10.21
N PRO A 232 -6.78 22.01 10.11
CA PRO A 232 -8.13 22.50 10.38
C PRO A 232 -9.14 21.85 9.43
N VAL A 233 -10.33 21.57 9.97
CA VAL A 233 -11.42 20.78 9.37
C VAL A 233 -11.80 21.24 7.96
N GLU A 234 -11.62 22.53 7.65
CA GLU A 234 -12.00 23.16 6.38
C GLU A 234 -11.07 22.83 5.19
N SER A 235 -9.92 22.17 5.43
CA SER A 235 -8.96 21.78 4.38
C SER A 235 -9.05 20.32 3.92
N ARG A 236 -9.99 19.54 4.47
CA ARG A 236 -10.14 18.09 4.20
C ARG A 236 -10.88 17.75 2.89
N ASP A 237 -11.58 18.70 2.27
CA ASP A 237 -12.60 18.39 1.26
C ASP A 237 -12.16 18.46 -0.21
N THR A 238 -10.88 18.69 -0.53
CA THR A 238 -10.44 18.78 -1.95
C THR A 238 -9.26 17.89 -2.34
N LYS A 239 -8.64 17.16 -1.41
CA LYS A 239 -7.58 16.20 -1.72
C LYS A 239 -8.00 14.82 -1.23
N ILE A 240 -8.11 13.88 -2.17
CA ILE A 240 -8.28 12.46 -1.86
C ILE A 240 -7.24 12.10 -0.80
N PRO A 241 -7.64 11.50 0.34
CA PRO A 241 -6.68 11.17 1.37
C PRO A 241 -5.67 10.20 0.78
N LYS A 242 -4.42 10.65 0.60
CA LYS A 242 -3.32 9.84 0.02
C LYS A 242 -3.12 8.51 0.75
N MET A 243 -3.62 8.40 1.97
CA MET A 243 -3.71 7.14 2.71
C MET A 243 -4.53 6.07 1.98
N GLY A 244 -5.62 6.43 1.31
CA GLY A 244 -6.40 5.52 0.48
C GLY A 244 -5.57 4.91 -0.66
N SER A 245 -4.69 5.71 -1.26
CA SER A 245 -3.74 5.26 -2.29
C SER A 245 -2.65 4.36 -1.73
N VAL A 246 -2.05 4.72 -0.59
CA VAL A 246 -1.08 3.85 0.12
C VAL A 246 -1.71 2.49 0.41
N VAL A 247 -2.92 2.48 0.96
CA VAL A 247 -3.65 1.26 1.31
C VAL A 247 -4.03 0.46 0.07
N GLY A 248 -4.49 1.13 -1.00
CA GLY A 248 -4.83 0.48 -2.27
C GLY A 248 -3.62 -0.21 -2.91
N ILE A 249 -2.48 0.48 -2.97
CA ILE A 249 -1.22 -0.06 -3.51
C ILE A 249 -0.74 -1.25 -2.67
N LEU A 250 -0.69 -1.11 -1.35
CA LEU A 250 -0.26 -2.20 -0.46
C LEU A 250 -1.23 -3.39 -0.52
N GLY A 251 -2.53 -3.14 -0.61
CA GLY A 251 -3.56 -4.16 -0.79
C GLY A 251 -3.36 -4.96 -2.08
N HIS A 252 -3.05 -4.29 -3.19
CA HIS A 252 -2.71 -4.97 -4.45
C HIS A 252 -1.45 -5.84 -4.33
N LEU A 253 -0.39 -5.31 -3.71
CA LEU A 253 0.88 -6.01 -3.57
C LEU A 253 0.82 -7.17 -2.56
N ALA A 254 -0.10 -7.12 -1.60
CA ALA A 254 -0.17 -8.07 -0.50
C ALA A 254 -0.33 -9.52 -0.94
N ASN A 255 -1.10 -9.78 -2.00
CA ASN A 255 -1.38 -11.14 -2.45
C ASN A 255 -0.13 -11.91 -2.89
N LYS A 256 0.87 -11.21 -3.47
CA LYS A 256 2.12 -11.83 -3.94
C LYS A 256 3.33 -11.50 -3.05
N HIS A 257 3.29 -10.35 -2.39
CA HIS A 257 4.45 -9.74 -1.71
C HIS A 257 4.17 -9.42 -0.24
N GLY A 258 3.18 -10.07 0.38
CA GLY A 258 2.80 -9.82 1.77
C GLY A 258 3.92 -9.99 2.80
N HIS A 259 4.97 -10.79 2.50
CA HIS A 259 6.15 -10.89 3.36
C HIS A 259 6.99 -9.59 3.35
N TYR A 260 7.18 -8.95 2.20
CA TYR A 260 7.87 -7.66 2.13
C TYR A 260 7.08 -6.54 2.83
N ILE A 261 5.75 -6.56 2.73
CA ILE A 261 4.89 -5.63 3.48
C ILE A 261 5.08 -5.84 4.98
N ARG A 262 5.02 -7.09 5.43
CA ARG A 262 5.28 -7.45 6.82
C ARG A 262 6.65 -6.93 7.26
N ASP A 263 7.73 -7.29 6.58
CA ASP A 263 9.10 -6.88 6.94
C ASP A 263 9.25 -5.35 7.00
N ALA A 264 8.63 -4.61 6.07
CA ALA A 264 8.66 -3.15 6.07
C ALA A 264 7.87 -2.54 7.24
N LEU A 265 6.67 -3.05 7.55
CA LEU A 265 5.87 -2.60 8.69
C LEU A 265 6.57 -2.88 10.03
N ILE A 266 7.21 -4.05 10.13
CA ILE A 266 8.06 -4.44 11.25
C ILE A 266 9.17 -3.42 11.45
N LYS A 267 9.89 -3.14 10.36
CA LYS A 267 11.03 -2.24 10.38
C LYS A 267 10.59 -0.84 10.82
N LEU A 268 9.47 -0.34 10.29
CA LEU A 268 8.89 0.95 10.71
C LEU A 268 8.49 0.96 12.18
N PHE A 269 7.92 -0.13 12.69
CA PHE A 269 7.63 -0.24 14.12
C PHE A 269 8.91 -0.17 14.95
N GLN A 270 9.96 -0.91 14.58
CA GLN A 270 11.26 -0.90 15.27
C GLN A 270 11.96 0.45 15.20
N GLU A 271 12.02 1.07 14.01
CA GLU A 271 12.53 2.44 13.83
C GLU A 271 11.72 3.44 14.68
N GLY A 272 10.41 3.20 14.83
CA GLY A 272 9.54 3.95 15.74
C GLY A 272 9.92 3.81 17.22
N LEU A 273 10.56 2.70 17.62
CA LEU A 273 11.03 2.45 18.98
C LEU A 273 12.44 2.98 19.26
N GLU A 274 13.27 3.28 18.27
CA GLU A 274 14.64 3.75 18.51
C GLU A 274 14.68 5.19 19.08
N GLU A 275 15.51 5.48 20.08
CA GLU A 275 15.65 6.85 20.62
C GLU A 275 16.28 7.78 19.57
N PRO A 276 15.65 8.90 19.18
CA PRO A 276 16.19 9.79 18.18
C PRO A 276 17.12 10.83 18.83
N PRO A 277 18.15 11.30 18.12
CA PRO A 277 18.96 12.42 18.56
C PRO A 277 18.27 13.80 18.52
N SER A 278 16.99 13.92 18.13
CA SER A 278 16.32 15.22 17.99
C SER A 278 14.78 15.17 17.97
N SER A 279 14.15 16.33 18.22
CA SER A 279 12.82 16.57 18.79
C SER A 279 11.58 16.40 17.89
N MET A 280 11.61 15.65 16.79
CA MET A 280 10.39 15.35 16.03
C MET A 280 10.46 13.95 15.43
N LYS A 281 9.98 12.92 16.15
CA LYS A 281 9.63 11.68 15.48
C LYS A 281 8.39 11.92 14.62
N PRO A 282 8.35 11.40 13.38
CA PRO A 282 7.10 11.16 12.69
C PRO A 282 6.19 10.29 13.60
N PRO A 283 4.87 10.49 13.60
CA PRO A 283 3.92 9.68 14.37
C PRO A 283 3.76 8.28 13.74
N MET A 284 4.82 7.47 13.78
CA MET A 284 4.89 6.14 13.16
C MET A 284 3.86 5.18 13.75
N LEU A 285 3.68 5.20 15.08
CA LEU A 285 2.69 4.36 15.78
C LEU A 285 1.25 4.74 15.37
N PRO A 286 0.80 6.01 15.49
CA PRO A 286 -0.51 6.41 14.97
C PRO A 286 -0.69 6.14 13.48
N PHE A 287 0.35 6.32 12.67
CA PHE A 287 0.32 6.00 11.24
C PHE A 287 0.07 4.51 10.97
N LEU A 288 0.76 3.61 11.67
CA LEU A 288 0.59 2.16 11.54
C LEU A 288 -0.83 1.73 11.96
N LEU A 289 -1.36 2.29 13.05
CA LEU A 289 -2.74 2.03 13.48
C LEU A 289 -3.77 2.55 12.48
N GLN A 290 -3.51 3.71 11.88
CA GLN A 290 -4.36 4.26 10.82
C GLN A 290 -4.32 3.41 9.54
N LEU A 291 -3.18 2.84 9.18
CA LEU A 291 -3.10 1.90 8.06
C LEU A 291 -3.90 0.62 8.35
N ALA A 292 -3.79 0.09 9.56
CA ALA A 292 -4.54 -1.09 9.99
C ALA A 292 -6.05 -0.86 9.92
N SER A 293 -6.54 0.34 10.26
CA SER A 293 -7.98 0.63 10.25
C SER A 293 -8.58 0.73 8.86
N MET A 294 -7.74 0.92 7.84
CA MET A 294 -8.17 1.06 6.46
C MET A 294 -8.05 -0.23 5.64
N SER A 295 -7.42 -1.29 6.18
CA SER A 295 -7.29 -2.57 5.50
C SER A 295 -7.23 -3.73 6.48
N THR A 296 -8.21 -4.64 6.36
CA THR A 296 -8.28 -5.88 7.15
C THR A 296 -7.03 -6.73 6.96
N LEU A 297 -6.49 -6.81 5.75
CA LEU A 297 -5.25 -7.54 5.49
C LEU A 297 -4.05 -6.93 6.23
N LEU A 298 -3.92 -5.60 6.21
CA LEU A 298 -2.84 -4.92 6.94
C LEU A 298 -3.01 -5.08 8.45
N LEU A 299 -4.25 -5.00 8.95
CA LEU A 299 -4.58 -5.30 10.35
C LEU A 299 -4.16 -6.70 10.73
N GLN A 300 -4.48 -7.74 9.95
CA GLN A 300 -4.09 -9.12 10.23
C GLN A 300 -2.57 -9.27 10.30
N ILE A 301 -1.84 -8.69 9.34
CA ILE A 301 -0.36 -8.71 9.31
C ILE A 301 0.21 -8.03 10.57
N LEU A 302 -0.32 -6.87 10.93
CA LEU A 302 0.14 -6.10 12.10
C LEU A 302 -0.22 -6.80 13.41
N ALA A 303 -1.46 -7.24 13.59
CA ALA A 303 -1.92 -7.90 14.81
C ALA A 303 -1.13 -9.20 15.07
N ALA A 304 -0.96 -10.05 14.07
CA ALA A 304 -0.23 -11.30 14.20
C ALA A 304 1.24 -11.09 14.61
N TYR A 305 1.87 -10.01 14.12
CA TYR A 305 3.27 -9.72 14.40
C TYR A 305 3.48 -8.92 15.68
N LEU A 306 2.76 -7.81 15.85
CA LEU A 306 2.96 -6.90 16.98
C LEU A 306 2.76 -7.64 18.31
N VAL A 307 1.72 -8.48 18.41
CA VAL A 307 1.46 -9.29 19.59
C VAL A 307 2.66 -10.19 19.96
N GLN A 308 3.39 -10.72 18.96
CA GLN A 308 4.56 -11.57 19.21
C GLN A 308 5.82 -10.79 19.60
N LYS A 309 5.90 -9.50 19.28
CA LYS A 309 7.08 -8.67 19.55
C LYS A 309 6.94 -7.72 20.74
N LEU A 310 5.72 -7.47 21.20
CA LEU A 310 5.45 -6.68 22.40
C LEU A 310 5.81 -7.47 23.66
N SER A 311 7.11 -7.67 23.89
CA SER A 311 7.62 -8.15 25.18
C SER A 311 7.50 -7.06 26.25
N ALA A 312 7.64 -7.43 27.53
CA ALA A 312 7.60 -6.48 28.64
C ALA A 312 8.61 -5.32 28.46
N SER A 313 9.82 -5.62 27.97
CA SER A 313 10.87 -4.61 27.71
C SER A 313 10.41 -3.58 26.66
N VAL A 314 9.86 -4.06 25.55
CA VAL A 314 9.34 -3.23 24.46
C VAL A 314 8.14 -2.40 24.91
N LEU A 315 7.26 -2.97 25.73
CA LEU A 315 6.12 -2.25 26.31
C LEU A 315 6.58 -1.14 27.25
N ASN A 316 7.58 -1.40 28.09
CA ASN A 316 8.18 -0.40 28.98
C ASN A 316 8.84 0.73 28.18
N GLN A 317 9.56 0.39 27.12
CA GLN A 317 10.16 1.36 26.19
C GLN A 317 9.08 2.24 25.52
N LEU A 318 8.02 1.62 25.00
CA LEU A 318 6.87 2.32 24.41
C LEU A 318 6.22 3.28 25.40
N HIS A 319 5.98 2.84 26.63
CA HIS A 319 5.39 3.67 27.67
C HIS A 319 6.23 4.92 27.92
N ASN A 320 7.55 4.75 28.09
CA ASN A 320 8.46 5.86 28.33
C ASN A 320 8.49 6.86 27.18
N GLN A 321 8.44 6.39 25.92
CA GLN A 321 8.43 7.25 24.74
C GLN A 321 7.10 7.98 24.53
N LEU A 322 5.98 7.34 24.84
CA LEU A 322 4.65 7.93 24.68
C LEU A 322 4.30 8.87 25.83
N LYS A 323 4.91 8.72 27.01
CA LYS A 323 4.59 9.51 28.21
C LYS A 323 4.59 11.04 27.99
N PRO A 324 5.57 11.66 27.29
CA PRO A 324 5.51 13.09 26.98
C PRO A 324 4.37 13.44 26.02
N TRP A 325 4.10 12.60 25.02
CA TRP A 325 3.03 12.81 24.05
C TRP A 325 1.65 12.71 24.71
N VAL A 326 1.42 11.69 25.54
CA VAL A 326 0.19 11.52 26.32
C VAL A 326 -0.08 12.74 27.21
N LYS A 327 0.97 13.30 27.82
CA LYS A 327 0.85 14.50 28.65
C LYS A 327 0.49 15.75 27.85
N ASN A 328 1.09 15.92 26.67
CA ASN A 328 0.91 17.12 25.85
C ASN A 328 -0.35 17.07 24.96
N TYR A 329 -0.81 15.87 24.58
CA TYR A 329 -1.92 15.63 23.65
C TYR A 329 -2.91 14.56 24.17
N PRO A 330 -3.56 14.79 25.32
CA PRO A 330 -4.42 13.77 25.95
C PRO A 330 -5.65 13.38 25.10
N GLY A 331 -6.18 14.31 24.29
CA GLY A 331 -7.31 14.04 23.40
C GLY A 331 -6.94 13.11 22.24
N GLU A 332 -5.76 13.27 21.66
CA GLU A 332 -5.26 12.40 20.58
C GLU A 332 -4.96 10.99 21.09
N PHE A 333 -4.39 10.88 22.29
CA PHE A 333 -4.19 9.60 22.94
C PHE A 333 -5.52 8.87 23.15
N LYS A 334 -6.57 9.55 23.62
CA LYS A 334 -7.90 8.94 23.76
C LYS A 334 -8.47 8.45 22.43
N SER A 335 -8.31 9.23 21.36
CA SER A 335 -8.70 8.84 20.01
C SER A 335 -7.92 7.60 19.52
N MET A 336 -6.61 7.55 19.80
CA MET A 336 -5.77 6.39 19.49
C MET A 336 -6.22 5.14 20.27
N MET A 337 -6.56 5.27 21.55
CA MET A 337 -7.07 4.15 22.35
C MET A 337 -8.40 3.63 21.79
N SER A 338 -9.32 4.52 21.42
CA SER A 338 -10.56 4.15 20.74
C SER A 338 -10.30 3.42 19.42
N LEU A 339 -9.31 3.88 18.64
CA LEU A 339 -8.88 3.20 17.42
C LEU A 339 -8.35 1.80 17.71
N VAL A 340 -7.51 1.61 18.74
CA VAL A 340 -7.02 0.28 19.14
C VAL A 340 -8.18 -0.65 19.50
N VAL A 341 -9.16 -0.19 20.29
CA VAL A 341 -10.36 -0.98 20.62
C VAL A 341 -11.11 -1.38 19.35
N HIS A 342 -11.31 -0.44 18.42
CA HIS A 342 -11.94 -0.73 17.14
C HIS A 342 -11.17 -1.79 16.35
N LEU A 343 -9.84 -1.67 16.25
CA LEU A 343 -8.99 -2.63 15.55
C LEU A 343 -9.04 -4.04 16.17
N VAL A 344 -9.07 -4.15 17.50
CA VAL A 344 -9.19 -5.44 18.19
C VAL A 344 -10.51 -6.11 17.83
N ILE A 345 -11.61 -5.35 17.77
CA ILE A 345 -12.95 -5.87 17.47
C ILE A 345 -13.16 -6.17 15.98
N GLN A 346 -12.44 -5.48 15.09
CA GLN A 346 -12.43 -5.79 13.66
C GLN A 346 -11.55 -7.00 13.31
N ASN A 347 -10.76 -7.52 14.27
CA ASN A 347 -9.86 -8.61 14.00
C ASN A 347 -10.60 -9.95 13.89
N ASP A 348 -10.59 -10.54 12.70
CA ASP A 348 -11.21 -11.82 12.36
C ASP A 348 -10.28 -13.03 12.54
N THR A 349 -8.96 -12.80 12.66
CA THR A 349 -7.96 -13.87 12.77
C THR A 349 -6.92 -13.55 13.85
N GLY A 350 -6.64 -14.52 14.73
CA GLY A 350 -5.69 -14.31 15.83
C GLY A 350 -6.21 -13.41 16.96
N ALA A 351 -7.52 -13.17 17.04
CA ALA A 351 -8.16 -12.42 18.12
C ALA A 351 -7.91 -13.05 19.51
N ASP A 352 -7.81 -14.37 19.55
CA ASP A 352 -7.42 -15.17 20.73
C ASP A 352 -6.03 -14.77 21.24
N LYS A 353 -5.05 -14.61 20.33
CA LYS A 353 -3.68 -14.22 20.69
C LYS A 353 -3.62 -12.80 21.23
N VAL A 354 -4.36 -11.87 20.63
CA VAL A 354 -4.47 -10.49 21.11
C VAL A 354 -5.10 -10.46 22.51
N LEU A 355 -6.16 -11.24 22.71
CA LEU A 355 -6.85 -11.34 24.00
C LEU A 355 -5.94 -11.95 25.07
N ASP A 356 -5.27 -13.07 24.78
CA ASP A 356 -4.32 -13.71 25.68
C ASP A 356 -3.18 -12.76 26.06
N PHE A 357 -2.67 -11.98 25.10
CA PHE A 357 -1.68 -10.94 25.34
C PHE A 357 -2.19 -9.86 26.30
N LEU A 358 -3.42 -9.36 26.10
CA LEU A 358 -4.02 -8.36 26.98
C LEU A 358 -4.22 -8.92 28.39
N PHE A 359 -4.77 -10.12 28.52
CA PHE A 359 -4.96 -10.77 29.82
C PHE A 359 -3.64 -10.99 30.54
N HIS A 360 -2.64 -11.53 29.84
CA HIS A 360 -1.32 -11.78 30.43
C HIS A 360 -0.73 -10.48 30.98
N ASN A 361 -0.69 -9.41 30.19
CA ASN A 361 -0.09 -8.15 30.63
C ASN A 361 -0.93 -7.35 31.62
N ALA A 362 -2.24 -7.61 31.74
CA ALA A 362 -3.10 -6.96 32.73
C ALA A 362 -3.07 -7.62 34.12
N THR A 363 -2.78 -8.93 34.19
CA THR A 363 -2.88 -9.72 35.43
C THR A 363 -1.58 -10.40 35.86
N LEU A 364 -0.42 -9.88 35.43
CA LEU A 364 0.88 -10.36 35.94
C LEU A 364 0.99 -10.02 37.43
N GLU A 365 0.60 -10.98 38.27
CA GLU A 365 0.88 -10.97 39.71
C GLU A 365 2.39 -11.21 39.88
N GLN A 366 3.07 -10.37 40.67
CA GLN A 366 4.53 -10.41 40.92
C GLN A 366 5.01 -11.67 41.69
N VAL A 367 4.20 -12.73 41.73
CA VAL A 367 4.45 -13.90 42.56
C VAL A 367 5.40 -14.85 41.83
N GLY A 368 6.70 -14.72 42.14
CA GLY A 368 7.75 -15.67 41.75
C GLY A 368 8.56 -15.30 40.51
N ALA A 369 8.63 -14.02 40.15
CA ALA A 369 9.56 -13.58 39.09
C ALA A 369 11.01 -13.90 39.50
N SER A 370 11.70 -14.71 38.70
CA SER A 370 13.15 -14.83 38.79
C SER A 370 13.77 -13.45 38.56
N GLU A 371 14.90 -13.15 39.21
CA GLU A 371 15.57 -11.83 39.20
C GLU A 371 15.90 -11.29 37.79
N ASN A 372 15.76 -12.11 36.73
CA ASN A 372 16.07 -11.76 35.35
C ASN A 372 14.83 -11.60 34.42
N THR A 373 13.59 -11.67 34.93
CA THR A 373 12.40 -11.47 34.07
C THR A 373 11.90 -10.04 34.18
N GLU A 374 12.09 -9.23 33.13
CA GLU A 374 11.50 -7.89 33.06
C GLU A 374 9.98 -7.98 33.03
N LEU A 375 9.33 -7.23 33.92
CA LEU A 375 7.87 -7.15 34.02
C LEU A 375 7.36 -5.82 33.44
N PRO A 376 6.13 -5.80 32.88
CA PRO A 376 5.52 -4.56 32.42
C PRO A 376 5.22 -3.62 33.60
N LEU A 377 5.45 -2.32 33.40
CA LEU A 377 5.16 -1.26 34.37
C LEU A 377 3.68 -1.27 34.81
N PRO A 378 3.35 -0.87 36.05
CA PRO A 378 1.96 -0.84 36.54
C PRO A 378 1.00 -0.03 35.66
N GLU A 379 1.47 1.07 35.08
CA GLU A 379 0.69 1.90 34.16
C GLU A 379 0.29 1.15 32.89
N ILE A 380 1.14 0.23 32.42
CA ILE A 380 0.89 -0.62 31.26
C ILE A 380 -0.16 -1.66 31.63
N GLN A 381 -0.02 -2.30 32.79
CA GLN A 381 -1.01 -3.25 33.31
C GLN A 381 -2.40 -2.60 33.43
N ASN A 382 -2.46 -1.39 33.97
CA ASN A 382 -3.70 -0.62 34.04
C ASN A 382 -4.26 -0.26 32.66
N THR A 383 -3.39 0.11 31.71
CA THR A 383 -3.81 0.41 30.34
C THR A 383 -4.37 -0.83 29.63
N CYS A 384 -3.74 -2.00 29.81
CA CYS A 384 -4.26 -3.28 29.31
C CYS A 384 -5.61 -3.63 29.94
N ALA A 385 -5.77 -3.45 31.25
CA ALA A 385 -7.05 -3.66 31.93
C ALA A 385 -8.14 -2.73 31.37
N MET A 386 -7.84 -1.45 31.18
CA MET A 386 -8.76 -0.49 30.56
C MET A 386 -9.14 -0.87 29.12
N LEU A 387 -8.19 -1.35 28.31
CA LEU A 387 -8.46 -1.83 26.96
C LEU A 387 -9.39 -3.04 26.96
N ILE A 388 -9.18 -4.00 27.87
CA ILE A 388 -10.07 -5.16 28.01
C ILE A 388 -11.49 -4.70 28.34
N ASP A 389 -11.66 -3.82 29.33
CA ASP A 389 -12.97 -3.31 29.71
C ASP A 389 -13.66 -2.61 28.53
N GLN A 390 -12.96 -1.76 27.77
CA GLN A 390 -13.51 -1.08 26.60
C GLN A 390 -13.87 -2.04 25.45
N VAL A 391 -13.04 -3.06 25.20
CA VAL A 391 -13.33 -4.10 24.21
C VAL A 391 -14.57 -4.89 24.62
N LEU A 392 -14.73 -5.23 25.89
CA LEU A 392 -15.89 -5.92 26.41
C LEU A 392 -17.16 -5.07 26.31
N ASP A 393 -17.08 -3.78 26.62
CA ASP A 393 -18.22 -2.85 26.54
C ASP A 393 -18.67 -2.63 25.08
N GLU A 394 -17.74 -2.48 24.15
CA GLU A 394 -18.06 -2.33 22.72
C GLU A 394 -18.57 -3.66 22.12
N THR A 395 -18.00 -4.80 22.52
CA THR A 395 -18.52 -6.14 22.17
C THR A 395 -19.94 -6.33 22.67
N GLN A 396 -20.21 -5.94 23.92
CA GLN A 396 -21.54 -5.97 24.52
C GLN A 396 -22.53 -5.18 23.65
N MET A 397 -22.17 -3.96 23.28
CA MET A 397 -23.01 -3.09 22.47
C MET A 397 -23.32 -3.71 21.09
N GLN A 398 -22.34 -4.34 20.43
CA GLN A 398 -22.55 -5.00 19.14
C GLN A 398 -23.46 -6.23 19.24
N VAL A 399 -23.31 -7.05 20.29
CA VAL A 399 -24.15 -8.23 20.53
C VAL A 399 -25.61 -7.84 20.79
N TYR A 400 -25.85 -6.83 21.63
CA TYR A 400 -27.22 -6.38 21.91
C TYR A 400 -27.88 -5.68 20.72
N ARG A 401 -27.12 -4.90 19.93
CA ARG A 401 -27.65 -4.33 18.67
C ARG A 401 -28.09 -5.41 17.70
N ARG A 402 -27.32 -6.51 17.59
CA ARG A 402 -27.66 -7.66 16.75
C ARG A 402 -28.91 -8.38 17.24
N ALA A 403 -29.08 -8.56 18.55
CA ALA A 403 -30.25 -9.23 19.12
C ALA A 403 -31.59 -8.53 18.78
N GLY A 404 -31.55 -7.24 18.41
CA GLY A 404 -32.70 -6.46 17.97
C GLY A 404 -32.90 -6.34 16.45
N GLN A 405 -32.05 -6.94 15.61
CA GLN A 405 -32.11 -6.84 14.15
C GLN A 405 -32.33 -8.22 13.50
N GLU A 406 -33.21 -8.30 12.48
CA GLU A 406 -33.49 -9.55 11.74
C GLU A 406 -32.31 -10.01 10.85
N VAL A 407 -31.36 -9.12 10.56
CA VAL A 407 -30.20 -9.42 9.72
C VAL A 407 -29.05 -9.91 10.59
N SER A 408 -28.66 -11.18 10.43
CA SER A 408 -27.49 -11.76 11.08
C SER A 408 -26.19 -11.19 10.50
N ALA A 409 -25.80 -9.98 10.91
CA ALA A 409 -24.44 -9.50 10.68
C ALA A 409 -23.46 -10.38 11.47
N GLU A 410 -22.43 -10.89 10.81
CA GLU A 410 -21.33 -11.58 11.47
C GLU A 410 -20.49 -10.58 12.26
N LEU A 411 -20.04 -10.97 13.45
CA LEU A 411 -19.18 -10.17 14.31
C LEU A 411 -17.77 -10.78 14.25
N PRO A 412 -16.82 -10.17 13.50
CA PRO A 412 -15.51 -10.76 13.23
C PRO A 412 -14.79 -11.29 14.48
N TYR A 413 -14.71 -10.46 15.52
CA TYR A 413 -14.08 -10.79 16.79
C TYR A 413 -14.71 -11.99 17.50
N LEU A 414 -16.04 -12.04 17.61
CA LEU A 414 -16.73 -13.16 18.26
C LEU A 414 -16.74 -14.43 17.40
N GLY A 415 -16.76 -14.27 16.08
CA GLY A 415 -16.53 -15.34 15.12
C GLY A 415 -15.17 -16.00 15.36
N ALA A 416 -14.11 -15.19 15.41
CA ALA A 416 -12.75 -15.65 15.68
C ALA A 416 -12.63 -16.37 17.03
N LEU A 417 -13.08 -15.73 18.11
CA LEU A 417 -12.98 -16.28 19.47
C LEU A 417 -13.84 -17.53 19.69
N SER A 418 -14.90 -17.72 18.92
CA SER A 418 -15.71 -18.94 19.03
C SER A 418 -14.93 -20.20 18.70
N THR A 419 -13.85 -20.11 17.92
CA THR A 419 -12.96 -21.24 17.62
C THR A 419 -12.07 -21.63 18.80
N SER A 420 -11.76 -20.68 19.69
CA SER A 420 -10.93 -20.88 20.88
C SER A 420 -11.76 -21.06 22.17
N LEU A 421 -13.09 -21.21 22.03
CA LEU A 421 -14.01 -21.31 23.15
C LEU A 421 -13.67 -22.42 24.16
N PRO A 422 -13.31 -23.66 23.75
CA PRO A 422 -12.93 -24.70 24.72
C PRO A 422 -11.71 -24.29 25.57
N THR A 423 -10.74 -23.63 24.94
CA THR A 423 -9.54 -23.12 25.64
C THR A 423 -9.92 -22.00 26.61
N LEU A 424 -10.80 -21.07 26.20
CA LEU A 424 -11.28 -19.99 27.07
C LEU A 424 -12.04 -20.54 28.28
N THR A 425 -12.90 -21.54 28.09
CA THR A 425 -13.64 -22.18 29.19
C THR A 425 -12.68 -22.89 30.16
N LYS A 426 -11.66 -23.59 29.65
CA LYS A 426 -10.63 -24.19 30.50
C LYS A 426 -9.84 -23.13 31.26
N GLN A 427 -9.44 -22.04 30.60
CA GLN A 427 -8.72 -20.94 31.24
C GLN A 427 -9.57 -20.25 32.31
N LEU A 428 -10.89 -20.13 32.12
CA LEU A 428 -11.80 -19.55 33.10
C LEU A 428 -11.71 -20.29 34.45
N LEU A 429 -11.73 -21.63 34.42
CA LEU A 429 -11.61 -22.45 35.63
C LEU A 429 -10.28 -22.24 36.35
N MET A 430 -9.21 -21.93 35.62
CA MET A 430 -7.88 -21.70 36.19
C MET A 430 -7.63 -20.24 36.62
N SER A 431 -8.56 -19.33 36.29
CA SER A 431 -8.38 -17.90 36.49
C SER A 431 -8.99 -17.42 37.82
N SER A 432 -8.40 -16.35 38.37
CA SER A 432 -8.90 -15.69 39.58
C SER A 432 -9.01 -14.17 39.38
N GLY A 433 -9.63 -13.49 40.34
CA GLY A 433 -9.68 -12.03 40.39
C GLY A 433 -10.37 -11.36 39.18
N LYS A 434 -9.75 -10.31 38.64
CA LYS A 434 -10.30 -9.55 37.49
C LYS A 434 -10.33 -10.38 36.20
N ARG A 435 -9.34 -11.26 35.99
CA ARG A 435 -9.25 -12.10 34.79
C ARG A 435 -10.48 -13.00 34.63
N SER A 436 -10.88 -13.63 35.73
CA SER A 436 -12.08 -14.50 35.76
C SER A 436 -13.33 -13.73 35.36
N LYS A 437 -13.54 -12.52 35.92
CA LYS A 437 -14.69 -11.66 35.58
C LYS A 437 -14.72 -11.25 34.10
N TRP A 438 -13.57 -10.90 33.53
CA TRP A 438 -13.49 -10.56 32.10
C TRP A 438 -13.77 -11.76 31.20
N GLN A 439 -13.22 -12.94 31.53
CA GLN A 439 -13.47 -14.18 30.80
C GLN A 439 -14.95 -14.61 30.87
N GLN A 440 -15.59 -14.48 32.05
CA GLN A 440 -17.03 -14.72 32.20
C GLN A 440 -17.86 -13.81 31.29
N ARG A 441 -17.64 -12.49 31.33
CA ARG A 441 -18.35 -11.53 30.47
C ARG A 441 -18.20 -11.89 28.99
N LEU A 442 -16.98 -12.20 28.57
CA LEU A 442 -16.69 -12.57 27.18
C LEU A 442 -17.39 -13.85 26.75
N ILE A 443 -17.32 -14.91 27.58
CA ILE A 443 -18.01 -16.19 27.32
C ILE A 443 -19.52 -15.97 27.21
N CYS A 444 -20.13 -15.17 28.10
CA CYS A 444 -21.54 -14.80 28.00
C CYS A 444 -21.86 -14.13 26.67
N TYR A 445 -21.02 -13.23 26.17
CA TYR A 445 -21.23 -12.58 24.86
C TYR A 445 -21.09 -13.57 23.69
N ILE A 446 -20.17 -14.53 23.77
CA ILE A 446 -20.04 -15.60 22.78
C ILE A 446 -21.28 -16.50 22.79
N ILE A 447 -21.81 -16.86 23.96
CA ILE A 447 -23.05 -17.63 24.11
C ILE A 447 -24.22 -16.88 23.48
N LEU A 448 -24.37 -15.58 23.78
CA LEU A 448 -25.42 -14.74 23.18
C LEU A 448 -25.28 -14.64 21.66
N TYR A 449 -24.05 -14.65 21.14
CA TYR A 449 -23.76 -14.57 19.71
C TYR A 449 -24.02 -15.89 18.95
N LYS A 450 -23.62 -17.04 19.52
CA LYS A 450 -23.78 -18.37 18.89
C LYS A 450 -25.10 -19.06 19.22
N GLY A 451 -25.76 -18.66 20.29
CA GLY A 451 -27.05 -19.18 20.72
C GLY A 451 -27.00 -20.23 21.84
N PRO A 452 -28.17 -20.72 22.26
CA PRO A 452 -28.34 -21.45 23.52
C PRO A 452 -27.67 -22.84 23.56
N LYS A 453 -27.47 -23.49 22.41
CA LYS A 453 -26.79 -24.80 22.35
C LYS A 453 -25.35 -24.72 22.87
N VAL A 454 -24.61 -23.70 22.43
CA VAL A 454 -23.24 -23.45 22.88
C VAL A 454 -23.21 -23.11 24.37
N GLY A 455 -24.22 -22.39 24.87
CA GLY A 455 -24.37 -22.13 26.31
C GLY A 455 -24.54 -23.41 27.13
N ALA A 456 -25.38 -24.35 26.67
CA ALA A 456 -25.56 -25.63 27.35
C ALA A 456 -24.27 -26.47 27.38
N GLU A 457 -23.50 -26.48 26.29
CA GLU A 457 -22.21 -27.19 26.21
C GLU A 457 -21.19 -26.61 27.19
N ILE A 458 -21.08 -25.28 27.28
CA ILE A 458 -20.17 -24.62 28.23
C ILE A 458 -20.58 -24.90 29.67
N LEU A 459 -21.87 -24.78 30.00
CA LEU A 459 -22.37 -25.07 31.34
C LEU A 459 -22.09 -26.52 31.73
N ALA A 460 -22.34 -27.47 30.81
CA ALA A 460 -22.02 -28.88 31.04
C ALA A 460 -20.52 -29.09 31.27
N TYR A 461 -19.65 -28.40 30.52
CA TYR A 461 -18.20 -28.46 30.72
C TYR A 461 -17.78 -27.90 32.09
N ILE A 462 -18.27 -26.72 32.47
CA ILE A 462 -17.95 -26.09 33.76
C ILE A 462 -18.41 -26.99 34.92
N LEU A 463 -19.65 -27.50 34.88
CA LEU A 463 -20.18 -28.36 35.93
C LEU A 463 -19.45 -29.71 36.05
N SER A 464 -18.88 -30.22 34.96
CA SER A 464 -18.13 -31.48 34.97
C SER A 464 -16.67 -31.34 35.39
N HIS A 465 -16.09 -30.13 35.33
CA HIS A 465 -14.66 -29.90 35.56
C HIS A 465 -14.37 -28.88 36.68
N ALA A 466 -15.39 -28.31 37.33
CA ALA A 466 -15.20 -27.44 38.48
C ALA A 466 -14.79 -28.25 39.71
N GLU A 467 -13.65 -27.89 40.31
CA GLU A 467 -13.09 -28.52 41.51
C GLU A 467 -13.39 -27.72 42.79
N THR A 468 -13.74 -26.43 42.65
CA THR A 468 -14.00 -25.52 43.78
C THR A 468 -15.39 -24.88 43.72
N GLN A 469 -15.92 -24.50 44.89
CA GLN A 469 -17.23 -23.83 44.96
C GLN A 469 -17.23 -22.48 44.23
N ASP A 470 -16.11 -21.76 44.20
CA ASP A 470 -16.00 -20.48 43.49
C ASP A 470 -16.08 -20.67 41.97
N GLN A 471 -15.50 -21.75 41.44
CA GLN A 471 -15.65 -22.12 40.02
C GLN A 471 -17.10 -22.47 39.66
N THR A 472 -17.83 -23.13 40.56
CA THR A 472 -19.26 -23.44 40.34
C THR A 472 -20.19 -22.23 40.47
N ARG A 473 -19.81 -21.22 41.29
CA ARG A 473 -20.61 -20.00 41.51
C ARG A 473 -20.36 -18.91 40.48
N GLY A 474 -19.17 -18.87 39.90
CA GLY A 474 -18.80 -17.93 38.83
C GLY A 474 -19.12 -18.43 37.42
N GLY A 475 -19.46 -19.71 37.25
CA GLY A 475 -19.79 -20.34 35.98
C GLY A 475 -21.16 -19.98 35.41
#